data_AF-A0A660Q5Q5-F1
#
_entry.id   AF-A0A660Q5Q5-F1
#
_cell.length_a   1.000
_cell.length_b   1.000
_cell.length_c   1.000
_cell.angle_alpha   90.00
_cell.angle_beta   90.00
_cell.angle_gamma   90.00
#
_symmetry.space_group_name_H-M   'P 1'
#
loop_
_entity.id
_entity.type
_entity.pdbx_description
1 polymer ?
#
loop_
_entity_poly.entity_id
_entity_poly.type
_entity_poly.pdbx_seq_one_letter_code
_entity_poly.pdbx_strand_id
1 'polypeptide(L)'
;MSKRKARKRQDKSEKKITETAESAPENAASPFARERKLWIIISSVLFITCVVCFMYAMNAQSKISDYDSNLVNCTMALDEAIQARDDMEVEKHKLQRRIDEMSLKNAGENSIPEKYIKQFHEKGVTRPVPIIQTDLIKKNSMIPYEPSGPNRFMRFGNRNEIFLLSHNRALAYFGDGTIFGWMFLEYDVRSSSDIRWKIIESYCPYYDK
;
A
#
# COMPACT_ATOMS: atom_id res chain seq x y z
N MET A 1 -38.91 6.01 -21.44
CA MET A 1 -38.77 4.98 -22.50
C MET A 1 -39.71 3.82 -22.13
N SER A 2 -40.99 3.76 -22.52
CA SER A 2 -41.66 3.61 -23.84
C SER A 2 -41.56 2.22 -24.48
N LYS A 3 -42.75 1.65 -24.80
CA LYS A 3 -43.14 0.45 -25.60
C LYS A 3 -43.49 -0.78 -24.74
N ARG A 4 -44.75 -1.21 -24.49
CA ARG A 4 -46.03 -1.34 -25.25
C ARG A 4 -46.00 -2.36 -26.41
N LYS A 5 -47.03 -3.25 -26.43
CA LYS A 5 -47.60 -4.10 -27.51
C LYS A 5 -47.05 -5.55 -27.62
N ALA A 6 -47.82 -6.60 -27.95
CA ALA A 6 -49.24 -6.73 -28.35
C ALA A 6 -49.74 -8.19 -28.25
N ARG A 7 -51.06 -8.33 -28.05
CA ARG A 7 -51.93 -9.49 -28.35
C ARG A 7 -51.85 -9.89 -29.84
N LYS A 8 -52.01 -11.19 -30.13
CA LYS A 8 -52.77 -11.62 -31.32
C LYS A 8 -53.45 -12.98 -31.08
N ARG A 9 -54.78 -12.95 -30.97
CA ARG A 9 -55.70 -14.07 -31.27
C ARG A 9 -55.98 -14.04 -32.77
N GLN A 10 -56.12 -15.20 -33.41
CA GLN A 10 -56.95 -15.31 -34.61
C GLN A 10 -57.47 -16.74 -34.80
N ASP A 11 -58.80 -16.84 -34.86
CA ASP A 11 -59.62 -17.95 -35.33
C ASP A 11 -59.26 -18.42 -36.73
N LYS A 12 -59.52 -19.70 -37.05
CA LYS A 12 -60.33 -20.05 -38.24
C LYS A 12 -60.91 -21.47 -38.25
N SER A 13 -62.23 -21.50 -38.04
CA SER A 13 -63.32 -22.35 -38.57
C SER A 13 -63.06 -23.51 -39.56
N GLU A 14 -63.70 -24.64 -39.25
CA GLU A 14 -64.66 -25.45 -40.03
C GLU A 14 -64.35 -26.03 -41.44
N LYS A 15 -64.49 -27.37 -41.52
CA LYS A 15 -65.21 -28.13 -42.57
C LYS A 15 -65.44 -29.56 -42.06
N LYS A 16 -66.65 -29.94 -41.60
CA LYS A 16 -67.85 -30.46 -42.32
C LYS A 16 -67.72 -31.89 -42.88
N ILE A 17 -68.22 -32.84 -42.06
CA ILE A 17 -69.16 -33.95 -42.30
C ILE A 17 -69.16 -34.66 -43.67
N THR A 18 -68.85 -35.97 -43.64
CA THR A 18 -69.55 -37.16 -44.21
C THR A 18 -68.62 -38.35 -43.88
N GLU A 19 -69.01 -39.54 -43.44
CA GLU A 19 -70.14 -40.37 -43.82
C GLU A 19 -70.22 -41.53 -42.81
N THR A 20 -71.45 -41.96 -42.50
CA THR A 20 -71.78 -43.12 -41.69
C THR A 20 -71.44 -44.40 -42.46
N ALA A 21 -70.61 -45.28 -41.90
CA ALA A 21 -70.49 -46.66 -42.33
C ALA A 21 -70.57 -47.57 -41.10
N GLU A 22 -71.54 -48.45 -41.20
CA GLU A 22 -72.09 -49.36 -40.21
C GLU A 22 -71.23 -50.62 -40.10
N SER A 23 -71.08 -51.09 -38.86
CA SER A 23 -70.80 -52.48 -38.45
C SER A 23 -69.67 -53.29 -39.14
N ALA A 24 -68.61 -53.58 -38.39
CA ALA A 24 -67.98 -54.90 -38.37
C ALA A 24 -67.13 -55.09 -37.10
N PRO A 25 -67.06 -56.31 -36.53
CA PRO A 25 -66.61 -56.55 -35.17
C PRO A 25 -65.10 -56.80 -35.05
N GLU A 26 -64.64 -56.70 -33.79
CA GLU A 26 -63.52 -57.43 -33.20
C GLU A 26 -62.13 -57.36 -33.85
N ASN A 27 -61.29 -56.53 -33.24
CA ASN A 27 -60.07 -57.01 -32.54
C ASN A 27 -59.41 -58.30 -33.09
N ALA A 28 -58.84 -58.25 -34.28
CA ALA A 28 -57.76 -59.14 -34.69
C ALA A 28 -56.59 -58.33 -35.29
N ALA A 29 -56.21 -57.24 -34.63
CA ALA A 29 -54.88 -56.66 -34.88
C ALA A 29 -53.85 -57.72 -34.49
N SER A 30 -53.11 -58.24 -35.47
CA SER A 30 -52.06 -59.24 -35.24
C SER A 30 -51.17 -58.81 -34.05
N PRO A 31 -50.77 -59.74 -33.16
CA PRO A 31 -49.98 -59.42 -31.96
C PRO A 31 -48.75 -58.53 -32.28
N PHE A 32 -48.16 -58.73 -33.45
CA PHE A 32 -47.04 -57.95 -33.99
C PHE A 32 -47.32 -56.44 -34.16
N ALA A 33 -48.56 -56.04 -34.48
CA ALA A 33 -48.90 -54.61 -34.66
C ALA A 33 -49.01 -53.87 -33.32
N ARG A 34 -49.43 -54.56 -32.25
CA ARG A 34 -49.49 -54.00 -30.89
C ARG A 34 -48.09 -53.89 -30.29
N GLU A 35 -47.24 -54.89 -30.51
CA GLU A 35 -45.84 -54.88 -30.10
C GLU A 35 -45.05 -53.74 -30.75
N ARG A 36 -45.21 -53.53 -32.07
CA ARG A 36 -44.54 -52.42 -32.78
C ARG A 36 -44.91 -51.05 -32.22
N LYS A 37 -46.19 -50.82 -31.87
CA LYS A 37 -46.63 -49.55 -31.24
C LYS A 37 -46.02 -49.37 -29.86
N LEU A 38 -45.92 -50.43 -29.07
CA LEU A 38 -45.27 -50.42 -27.74
C LEU A 38 -43.78 -50.06 -27.84
N TRP A 39 -43.04 -50.65 -28.78
CA TRP A 39 -41.63 -50.34 -28.99
C TRP A 39 -41.38 -48.90 -29.44
N ILE A 40 -42.27 -48.34 -30.27
CA ILE A 40 -42.19 -46.93 -30.69
C ILE A 40 -42.39 -46.01 -29.47
N ILE A 41 -43.37 -46.30 -28.61
CA ILE A 41 -43.63 -45.49 -27.41
C ILE A 41 -42.43 -45.55 -26.45
N ILE A 42 -41.91 -46.75 -26.16
CA ILE A 42 -40.75 -46.92 -25.26
C ILE A 42 -39.53 -46.17 -25.80
N SER A 43 -39.26 -46.29 -27.11
CA SER A 43 -38.14 -45.59 -27.75
C SER A 43 -38.31 -44.07 -27.70
N SER A 44 -39.55 -43.57 -27.85
CA SER A 44 -39.83 -42.13 -27.77
C SER A 44 -39.61 -41.58 -26.34
N VAL A 45 -40.00 -42.32 -25.31
CA VAL A 45 -39.80 -41.93 -23.91
C VAL A 45 -38.31 -41.94 -23.57
N LEU A 46 -37.58 -42.97 -24.00
CA LEU A 46 -36.13 -43.06 -23.82
C LEU A 46 -35.40 -41.91 -24.53
N PHE A 47 -35.84 -41.54 -25.72
CA PHE A 47 -35.26 -40.41 -26.44
C PHE A 47 -35.48 -39.09 -25.70
N ILE A 48 -36.69 -38.85 -25.18
CA ILE A 48 -37.01 -37.65 -24.40
C ILE A 48 -36.15 -37.59 -23.12
N THR A 49 -36.01 -38.69 -22.39
CA THR A 49 -35.16 -38.71 -21.18
C THR A 49 -33.69 -38.46 -21.51
N CYS A 50 -33.17 -39.02 -22.60
CA CYS A 50 -31.82 -38.71 -23.08
C CYS A 50 -31.64 -37.23 -23.42
N VAL A 51 -32.62 -36.61 -24.10
CA VAL A 51 -32.57 -35.18 -24.45
C VAL A 51 -32.57 -34.31 -23.19
N VAL A 52 -33.42 -34.63 -22.20
CA VAL A 52 -33.46 -33.90 -20.92
C VAL A 52 -32.13 -34.04 -20.18
N CYS A 53 -31.59 -35.25 -20.05
CA CYS A 53 -30.27 -35.47 -19.44
C CYS A 53 -29.16 -34.70 -20.16
N PHE A 54 -29.20 -34.65 -21.49
CA PHE A 54 -28.24 -33.88 -22.29
C PHE A 54 -28.35 -32.37 -22.03
N MET A 55 -29.57 -31.81 -21.95
CA MET A 55 -29.77 -30.40 -21.59
C MET A 55 -29.27 -30.08 -20.18
N TYR A 56 -29.48 -30.98 -19.22
CA TYR A 56 -28.92 -30.82 -17.87
C TYR A 56 -27.40 -30.85 -17.88
N ALA A 57 -26.78 -31.75 -18.64
CA ALA A 57 -25.33 -31.83 -18.77
C ALA A 57 -24.73 -30.56 -19.40
N MET A 58 -25.35 -30.05 -20.48
CA MET A 58 -24.93 -28.80 -21.14
C MET A 58 -25.04 -27.59 -20.20
N ASN A 59 -26.13 -27.47 -19.45
CA ASN A 59 -26.33 -26.39 -18.48
C ASN A 59 -25.36 -26.49 -17.29
N ALA A 60 -24.99 -27.72 -16.89
CA ALA A 60 -23.96 -27.92 -15.87
C ALA A 60 -22.58 -27.48 -16.39
N GLN A 61 -22.23 -27.84 -17.62
CA GLN A 61 -20.96 -27.44 -18.25
C GLN A 61 -20.84 -25.92 -18.40
N SER A 62 -21.91 -25.22 -18.81
CA SER A 62 -21.86 -23.76 -18.93
C SER A 62 -21.60 -23.10 -17.58
N LYS A 63 -22.26 -23.56 -16.51
CA LYS A 63 -22.04 -23.04 -15.16
C LYS A 63 -20.63 -23.30 -14.66
N ILE A 64 -20.08 -24.48 -14.92
CA ILE A 64 -18.69 -24.81 -14.55
C ILE A 64 -17.73 -23.85 -15.25
N SER A 65 -17.92 -23.60 -16.55
CA SER A 65 -17.11 -22.62 -17.29
C SER A 65 -17.21 -21.20 -16.71
N ASP A 66 -18.41 -20.79 -16.29
CA ASP A 66 -18.60 -19.47 -15.67
C ASP A 66 -17.88 -19.39 -14.31
N TYR A 67 -17.90 -20.46 -13.52
CA TYR A 67 -17.16 -20.53 -12.25
C TYR A 67 -15.65 -20.49 -12.48
N ASP A 68 -15.14 -21.23 -13.46
CA ASP A 68 -13.71 -21.23 -13.81
C ASP A 68 -13.26 -19.84 -14.27
N SER A 69 -14.03 -19.17 -15.13
CA SER A 69 -13.71 -17.81 -15.56
C SER A 69 -13.71 -16.81 -14.40
N ASN A 70 -14.69 -16.91 -13.50
CA ASN A 70 -14.74 -16.04 -12.31
C ASN A 70 -13.58 -16.32 -11.35
N LEU A 71 -13.17 -17.59 -11.21
CA LEU A 71 -12.04 -17.98 -10.37
C LEU A 71 -10.74 -17.42 -10.93
N VAL A 72 -10.53 -17.52 -12.25
CA VAL A 72 -9.37 -16.89 -12.92
C VAL A 72 -9.35 -15.38 -12.71
N ASN A 73 -10.49 -14.70 -12.91
CA ASN A 73 -10.57 -13.25 -12.69
C ASN A 73 -10.27 -12.86 -11.23
N CYS A 74 -10.78 -13.62 -10.25
CA CYS A 74 -10.48 -13.42 -8.84
C CYS A 74 -8.99 -13.65 -8.54
N THR A 75 -8.37 -14.67 -9.12
CA THR A 75 -6.93 -14.92 -8.94
C THR A 75 -6.07 -13.81 -9.56
N MET A 76 -6.44 -13.31 -10.74
CA MET A 76 -5.72 -12.20 -11.37
C MET A 76 -5.84 -10.90 -10.57
N ALA A 77 -7.03 -10.59 -10.06
CA ALA A 77 -7.23 -9.43 -9.20
C ALA A 77 -6.46 -9.55 -7.87
N LEU A 78 -6.34 -10.77 -7.33
CA LEU A 78 -5.56 -11.03 -6.13
C LEU A 78 -4.05 -10.82 -6.39
N ASP A 79 -3.53 -11.34 -7.50
CA ASP A 79 -2.12 -11.16 -7.88
C ASP A 79 -1.79 -9.68 -8.13
N GLU A 80 -2.67 -8.94 -8.81
CA GLU A 80 -2.52 -7.49 -9.02
C GLU A 80 -2.49 -6.73 -7.68
N ALA A 81 -3.36 -7.08 -6.73
CA ALA A 81 -3.37 -6.48 -5.41
C ALA A 81 -2.12 -6.80 -4.58
N ILE A 82 -1.58 -8.02 -4.71
CA ILE A 82 -0.32 -8.43 -4.08
C ILE A 82 0.84 -7.62 -4.66
N GLN A 83 0.92 -7.50 -5.99
CA GLN A 83 1.97 -6.72 -6.65
C GLN A 83 1.91 -5.24 -6.25
N ALA A 84 0.72 -4.64 -6.23
CA ALA A 84 0.54 -3.25 -5.80
C ALA A 84 0.95 -3.05 -4.32
N ARG A 85 0.67 -4.02 -3.44
CA ARG A 85 1.12 -3.98 -2.04
C ARG A 85 2.65 -3.99 -1.96
N ASP A 86 3.31 -4.88 -2.70
CA ASP A 86 4.76 -5.04 -2.67
C ASP A 86 5.46 -3.78 -3.22
N ASP A 87 4.93 -3.19 -4.30
CA ASP A 87 5.43 -1.91 -4.84
C ASP A 87 5.30 -0.76 -3.83
N MET A 88 4.17 -0.68 -3.11
CA MET A 88 3.99 0.30 -2.04
C MET A 88 4.95 0.09 -0.87
N GLU A 89 5.26 -1.17 -0.53
CA GLU A 89 6.21 -1.50 0.54
C GLU A 89 7.64 -1.08 0.17
N VAL A 90 8.04 -1.27 -1.09
CA VAL A 90 9.33 -0.78 -1.62
C VAL A 90 9.43 0.75 -1.52
N GLU A 91 8.40 1.48 -1.96
CA GLU A 91 8.41 2.95 -1.87
C GLU A 91 8.39 3.45 -0.42
N LYS A 92 7.65 2.79 0.47
CA LYS A 92 7.70 3.07 1.92
C LYS A 92 9.11 2.91 2.47
N HIS A 93 9.82 1.83 2.14
CA HIS A 93 11.20 1.62 2.58
C HIS A 93 12.18 2.65 2.04
N LYS A 94 11.97 3.12 0.80
CA LYS A 94 12.79 4.15 0.16
C LYS A 94 12.58 5.51 0.81
N LEU A 95 11.32 5.87 1.10
CA LEU A 95 10.98 7.08 1.84
C LEU A 95 11.52 7.03 3.27
N GLN A 96 11.40 5.89 3.94
CA GLN A 96 11.96 5.70 5.28
C GLN A 96 13.48 5.91 5.29
N ARG A 97 14.20 5.33 4.32
CA ARG A 97 15.64 5.56 4.17
C ARG A 97 15.99 7.03 3.99
N ARG A 98 15.26 7.76 3.14
CA ARG A 98 15.46 9.21 2.96
C ARG A 98 15.20 10.00 4.24
N ILE A 99 14.16 9.65 4.99
CA ILE A 99 13.86 10.27 6.29
C ILE A 99 15.01 10.00 7.27
N ASP A 100 15.49 8.76 7.32
CA ASP A 100 16.58 8.37 8.21
C ASP A 100 17.87 9.12 7.81
N GLU A 101 18.21 9.19 6.53
CA GLU A 101 19.34 10.00 6.01
C GLU A 101 19.24 11.48 6.40
N MET A 102 18.03 12.06 6.39
CA MET A 102 17.79 13.44 6.79
C MET A 102 17.63 13.64 8.31
N SER A 103 17.52 12.56 9.08
CA SER A 103 17.28 12.63 10.51
C SER A 103 18.51 13.16 11.25
N LEU A 104 18.32 14.13 12.14
CA LEU A 104 19.35 14.64 13.05
C LEU A 104 19.99 13.53 13.91
N LYS A 105 19.35 12.37 14.04
CA LYS A 105 19.94 11.19 14.71
C LYS A 105 21.20 10.67 14.01
N ASN A 106 21.32 10.89 12.70
CA ASN A 106 22.51 10.53 11.93
C ASN A 106 23.53 11.68 11.85
N ALA A 107 23.24 12.84 12.47
CA ALA A 107 24.19 13.94 12.54
C ALA A 107 25.36 13.61 13.48
N GLY A 108 26.59 13.78 13.01
CA GLY A 108 27.79 13.35 13.73
C GLY A 108 28.90 12.84 12.81
N GLU A 109 29.43 11.66 13.06
CA GLU A 109 30.58 11.11 12.31
C GLU A 109 30.25 10.91 10.82
N ASN A 110 29.03 10.50 10.51
CA ASN A 110 28.57 10.30 9.12
C ASN A 110 28.31 11.61 8.36
N SER A 111 28.14 12.74 9.06
CA SER A 111 27.88 14.05 8.44
C SER A 111 29.15 14.79 8.03
N ILE A 112 30.31 14.32 8.49
CA ILE A 112 31.60 14.90 8.14
C ILE A 112 32.23 14.02 7.07
N PRO A 113 32.39 14.51 5.82
CA PRO A 113 33.04 13.73 4.77
C PRO A 113 34.44 13.27 5.19
N GLU A 114 34.83 12.05 4.82
CA GLU A 114 36.10 11.41 5.21
C GLU A 114 37.33 12.30 4.96
N LYS A 115 37.31 13.10 3.88
CA LYS A 115 38.37 14.06 3.56
C LYS A 115 38.64 15.06 4.70
N TYR A 116 37.60 15.49 5.42
CA TYR A 116 37.74 16.42 6.54
C TYR A 116 38.13 15.71 7.83
N ILE A 117 37.72 14.47 8.02
CA ILE A 117 38.20 13.63 9.12
C ILE A 117 39.73 13.49 9.04
N LYS A 118 40.28 13.24 7.85
CA LYS A 118 41.74 13.21 7.63
C LYS A 118 42.41 14.54 7.98
N GLN A 119 41.85 15.66 7.54
CA GLN A 119 42.35 17.00 7.91
C GLN A 119 42.31 17.26 9.42
N PHE A 120 41.30 16.75 10.13
CA PHE A 120 41.23 16.85 11.58
C PHE A 120 42.30 15.99 12.26
N HIS A 121 42.57 14.79 11.75
CA HIS A 121 43.66 13.95 12.25
C HIS A 121 45.04 14.58 12.04
N GLU A 122 45.28 15.21 10.90
CA GLU A 122 46.51 15.97 10.62
C GLU A 122 46.71 17.13 11.62
N LYS A 123 45.61 17.70 12.13
CA LYS A 123 45.59 18.73 13.18
C LYS A 123 45.67 18.17 14.62
N GLY A 124 45.93 16.87 14.77
CA GLY A 124 46.03 16.20 16.07
C GLY A 124 44.69 15.87 16.73
N VAL A 125 43.58 15.90 15.99
CA VAL A 125 42.23 15.62 16.50
C VAL A 125 41.87 14.17 16.18
N THR A 126 42.09 13.26 17.14
CA THR A 126 41.88 11.81 16.95
C THR A 126 40.42 11.39 16.92
N ARG A 127 39.54 12.11 17.60
CA ARG A 127 38.08 11.87 17.60
C ARG A 127 37.33 13.19 17.40
N PRO A 128 37.17 13.64 16.15
CA PRO A 128 36.69 15.01 15.85
C PRO A 128 35.34 15.33 16.50
N VAL A 129 34.35 14.46 16.31
CA VAL A 129 32.99 14.69 16.80
C VAL A 129 32.92 14.90 18.31
N PRO A 130 33.39 13.96 19.17
CA PRO A 130 33.32 14.16 20.60
C PRO A 130 34.21 15.30 21.09
N ILE A 131 35.34 15.59 20.43
CA ILE A 131 36.20 16.72 20.80
C ILE A 131 35.48 18.05 20.54
N ILE A 132 34.90 18.22 19.35
CA ILE A 132 34.13 19.43 18.97
C ILE A 132 32.93 19.62 19.90
N GLN A 133 32.14 18.56 20.16
CA GLN A 133 30.99 18.64 21.06
C GLN A 133 31.41 18.99 22.49
N THR A 134 32.52 18.42 22.98
CA THR A 134 33.03 18.69 24.34
C THR A 134 33.51 20.13 24.48
N ASP A 135 34.14 20.67 23.44
CA ASP A 135 34.59 22.05 23.43
C ASP A 135 33.41 23.03 23.48
N LEU A 136 32.36 22.79 22.67
CA LEU A 136 31.17 23.63 22.67
C LEU A 136 30.47 23.67 24.04
N ILE A 137 30.38 22.53 24.74
CA ILE A 137 29.76 22.45 26.08
C ILE A 137 30.44 23.39 27.09
N LYS A 138 31.73 23.70 26.91
CA LYS A 138 32.46 24.59 27.80
C LYS A 138 32.23 26.07 27.46
N LYS A 139 31.63 26.39 26.31
CA LYS A 139 31.45 27.75 25.78
C LYS A 139 30.04 28.29 26.03
N ASN A 140 29.49 28.09 27.23
CA ASN A 140 28.16 28.56 27.60
C ASN A 140 28.00 30.09 27.48
N SER A 141 29.08 30.85 27.59
CA SER A 141 29.08 32.31 27.39
C SER A 141 28.73 32.76 25.97
N MET A 142 28.70 31.84 25.00
CA MET A 142 28.26 32.13 23.64
C MET A 142 26.73 32.20 23.49
N ILE A 143 25.96 31.73 24.48
CA ILE A 143 24.51 31.74 24.38
C ILE A 143 24.01 33.18 24.53
N PRO A 144 23.34 33.77 23.52
CA PRO A 144 23.00 35.20 23.52
C PRO A 144 21.71 35.51 24.28
N TYR A 145 21.26 34.62 25.16
CA TYR A 145 20.00 34.74 25.90
C TYR A 145 20.24 34.69 27.40
N GLU A 146 19.45 35.48 28.13
CA GLU A 146 19.47 35.47 29.58
C GLU A 146 18.77 34.23 30.16
N PRO A 147 19.19 33.75 31.33
CA PRO A 147 18.47 32.70 32.04
C PRO A 147 17.11 33.19 32.55
N SER A 148 16.19 32.25 32.77
CA SER A 148 14.81 32.51 33.23
C SER A 148 14.69 33.08 34.66
N GLY A 149 15.78 33.08 35.44
CA GLY A 149 15.76 33.62 36.79
C GLY A 149 17.09 33.60 37.53
N PRO A 150 17.14 34.19 38.74
CA PRO A 150 18.33 34.18 39.58
C PRO A 150 18.71 32.74 39.95
N ASN A 151 20.00 32.39 39.87
CA ASN A 151 20.57 31.05 40.04
C ASN A 151 20.33 30.03 38.91
N ARG A 152 19.90 30.49 37.73
CA ARG A 152 19.88 29.66 36.53
C ARG A 152 20.95 30.12 35.54
N PHE A 153 21.44 29.17 34.74
CA PHE A 153 22.47 29.44 33.75
C PHE A 153 22.08 28.77 32.44
N MET A 154 22.11 29.54 31.37
CA MET A 154 22.04 29.01 30.02
C MET A 154 23.27 28.14 29.75
N ARG A 155 23.05 26.93 29.28
CA ARG A 155 24.13 25.99 28.98
C ARG A 155 23.77 25.06 27.83
N PHE A 156 24.80 24.53 27.19
CA PHE A 156 24.67 23.34 26.36
C PHE A 156 24.60 22.11 27.27
N GLY A 157 23.44 21.45 27.32
CA GLY A 157 23.15 20.42 28.33
C GLY A 157 23.87 19.09 28.09
N ASN A 158 23.83 18.59 26.86
CA ASN A 158 24.34 17.27 26.51
C ASN A 158 25.00 17.26 25.12
N ARG A 159 26.03 16.42 24.94
CA ARG A 159 26.65 16.16 23.63
C ARG A 159 25.66 15.61 22.61
N ASN A 160 24.67 14.82 23.07
CA ASN A 160 23.65 14.23 22.21
C ASN A 160 22.67 15.26 21.62
N GLU A 161 22.71 16.49 22.11
CA GLU A 161 21.88 17.60 21.62
C GLU A 161 22.72 18.61 20.82
N ILE A 162 23.95 18.23 20.47
CA ILE A 162 24.87 18.98 19.60
C ILE A 162 25.09 18.16 18.33
N PHE A 163 24.49 18.60 17.25
CA PHE A 163 24.47 17.94 15.95
C PHE A 163 25.50 18.60 15.03
N LEU A 164 26.53 17.86 14.62
CA LEU A 164 27.45 18.34 13.59
C LEU A 164 26.81 18.08 12.23
N LEU A 165 26.42 19.15 11.55
CA LEU A 165 25.70 19.10 10.28
C LEU A 165 26.65 18.97 9.08
N SER A 166 27.88 19.46 9.23
CA SER A 166 28.94 19.34 8.23
C SER A 166 30.32 19.55 8.87
N HIS A 167 31.36 19.65 8.04
CA HIS A 167 32.75 19.91 8.44
C HIS A 167 33.00 21.26 9.17
N ASN A 168 32.07 22.21 9.12
CA ASN A 168 32.21 23.53 9.75
C ASN A 168 30.89 24.11 10.24
N ARG A 169 29.83 23.30 10.35
CA ARG A 169 28.50 23.72 10.81
C ARG A 169 27.98 22.79 11.90
N ALA A 170 27.41 23.37 12.95
CA ALA A 170 26.77 22.64 14.03
C ALA A 170 25.42 23.27 14.39
N LEU A 171 24.50 22.44 14.85
CA LEU A 171 23.25 22.85 15.46
C LEU A 171 23.27 22.37 16.90
N ALA A 172 23.11 23.27 17.85
CA ALA A 172 23.20 22.96 19.27
C ALA A 172 21.95 23.42 20.02
N TYR A 173 21.39 22.53 20.81
CA TYR A 173 20.36 22.86 21.78
C TYR A 173 21.00 23.50 23.02
N PHE A 174 20.37 24.56 23.53
CA PHE A 174 20.76 25.17 24.79
C PHE A 174 19.52 25.41 25.66
N GLY A 175 19.73 25.53 26.97
CA GLY A 175 18.69 25.94 27.89
C GLY A 175 19.16 26.01 29.33
N ASP A 176 18.25 26.45 30.19
CA ASP A 176 18.45 26.56 31.64
C ASP A 176 17.49 25.66 32.46
N GLY A 177 16.78 24.77 31.75
CA GLY A 177 15.74 23.88 32.27
C GLY A 177 14.33 24.48 32.26
N THR A 178 14.16 25.74 31.88
CA THR A 178 12.84 26.38 31.75
C THR A 178 12.70 27.06 30.40
N ILE A 179 13.71 27.83 29.99
CA ILE A 179 13.83 28.38 28.65
C ILE A 179 14.81 27.52 27.87
N PHE A 180 14.49 27.31 26.60
CA PHE A 180 15.28 26.51 25.68
C PHE A 180 15.30 27.13 24.29
N GLY A 181 16.32 26.80 23.52
CA GLY A 181 16.47 27.29 22.17
C GLY A 181 17.48 26.47 21.37
N TRP A 182 17.67 26.90 20.14
CA TRP A 182 18.58 26.30 19.18
C TRP A 182 19.56 27.33 18.66
N MET A 183 20.80 26.91 18.45
CA MET A 183 21.86 27.76 17.93
C MET A 183 22.51 27.11 16.73
N PHE A 184 22.52 27.83 15.61
CA PHE A 184 23.23 27.45 14.41
C PHE A 184 24.60 28.12 14.41
N LEU A 185 25.62 27.28 14.38
CA LEU A 185 27.01 27.64 14.66
C LEU A 185 27.90 27.28 13.49
N GLU A 186 28.87 28.14 13.22
CA GLU A 186 30.05 27.85 12.41
C GLU A 186 31.22 27.53 13.34
N TYR A 187 31.99 26.49 13.02
CA TYR A 187 33.19 26.15 13.77
C TYR A 187 34.40 25.95 12.85
N ASP A 188 35.59 26.31 13.36
CA ASP A 188 36.88 26.14 12.71
C ASP A 188 37.85 25.44 13.69
N VAL A 189 38.25 24.23 13.34
CA VAL A 189 39.17 23.41 14.13
C VAL A 189 40.60 23.72 13.68
N ARG A 190 41.38 24.36 14.55
CA ARG A 190 42.81 24.62 14.31
C ARG A 190 43.69 23.52 14.90
N SER A 191 43.35 23.07 16.10
CA SER A 191 43.98 21.94 16.80
C SER A 191 42.97 21.30 17.75
N SER A 192 43.37 20.24 18.46
CA SER A 192 42.52 19.58 19.47
C SER A 192 42.13 20.47 20.65
N SER A 193 42.85 21.57 20.88
CA SER A 193 42.60 22.53 21.96
C SER A 193 42.17 23.92 21.49
N ASP A 194 42.16 24.17 20.17
CA ASP A 194 41.78 25.46 19.58
C ASP A 194 40.67 25.24 18.54
N ILE A 195 39.44 25.40 19.02
CA ILE A 195 38.23 25.42 18.19
C ILE A 195 37.58 26.79 18.34
N ARG A 196 37.48 27.47 17.21
CA ARG A 196 36.82 28.77 17.11
C ARG A 196 35.37 28.55 16.70
N TRP A 197 34.49 29.31 17.33
CA TRP A 197 33.06 29.22 17.09
C TRP A 197 32.52 30.60 16.73
N LYS A 198 31.54 30.61 15.83
CA LYS A 198 30.82 31.80 15.42
C LYS A 198 29.33 31.48 15.39
N ILE A 199 28.53 32.36 15.99
CA ILE A 199 27.07 32.28 15.92
C ILE A 199 26.66 32.76 14.54
N ILE A 200 25.96 31.90 13.81
CA ILE A 200 25.32 32.28 12.55
C ILE A 200 23.93 32.80 12.87
N GLU A 201 23.17 32.02 13.62
CA GLU A 201 21.81 32.31 14.00
C GLU A 201 21.48 31.63 15.32
N SER A 202 20.55 32.21 16.07
CA SER A 202 20.02 31.63 17.29
C SER A 202 18.53 31.88 17.35
N TYR A 203 17.79 30.92 17.88
CA TYR A 203 16.35 31.01 18.06
C TYR A 203 15.95 30.52 19.44
N CYS A 204 15.22 31.34 20.17
CA CYS A 204 14.66 31.04 21.47
C CYS A 204 13.20 31.51 21.53
N PRO A 205 12.21 30.59 21.51
CA PRO A 205 10.78 30.93 21.47
C PRO A 205 10.30 31.88 22.57
N TYR A 206 11.00 31.93 23.70
CA TYR A 206 10.67 32.85 24.80
C TYR A 206 10.96 34.32 24.46
N TYR A 207 12.03 34.57 23.71
CA TYR A 207 12.52 35.91 23.35
C TYR A 207 12.09 36.32 21.93
N ASP A 208 11.96 35.35 21.03
CA ASP A 208 11.59 35.54 19.63
C ASP A 208 10.08 35.28 19.48
N LYS A 209 9.27 36.33 19.65
CA LYS A 209 7.80 36.32 19.50
C LYS A 209 7.35 36.93 18.18
#